data_AF-A0A7K3W7R4-F1
#
_entry.id   AF-A0A7K3W7R4-F1
#
_cell.length_a   1.000
_cell.length_b   1.000
_cell.length_c   1.000
_cell.angle_alpha   90.00
_cell.angle_beta   90.00
_cell.angle_gamma   90.00
#
_symmetry.space_group_name_H-M   'P 1'
#
loop_
_entity.id
_entity.type
_entity.pdbx_description
1 polymer ?
#
loop_
_entity_poly.entity_id
_entity_poly.type
_entity_poly.pdbx_seq_one_letter_code
_entity_poly.pdbx_strand_id
1 'polypeptide(L)'
;LYERVPNIDQAIISVHTHDDLGLAVGNAIAAVHAGARQVEGAMNGIGERAGNCSLEEVIMAIKVRKDIMNVHTRINHNEIWRTSQTVSQICNMPI
;
A
#
# COMPACT_ATOMS: atom_id res chain seq x y z
N LEU A 1 -18.39 -7.88 -5.49
CA LEU A 1 -17.36 -8.43 -6.41
C LEU A 1 -17.45 -9.95 -6.46
N TYR A 2 -17.28 -10.63 -5.31
CA TYR A 2 -17.29 -12.09 -5.21
C TYR A 2 -18.52 -12.80 -5.80
N GLU A 3 -19.71 -12.20 -5.71
CA GLU A 3 -20.95 -12.80 -6.24
C GLU A 3 -21.22 -12.48 -7.72
N ARG A 4 -20.47 -11.55 -8.32
CA ARG A 4 -20.79 -10.96 -9.64
C ARG A 4 -19.78 -11.26 -10.73
N VAL A 5 -18.55 -11.64 -10.35
CA VAL A 5 -17.47 -11.90 -11.30
C VAL A 5 -17.13 -13.39 -11.27
N PRO A 6 -17.36 -14.13 -12.37
CA PRO A 6 -16.97 -15.53 -12.46
C PRO A 6 -15.47 -15.74 -12.19
N ASN A 7 -15.12 -16.83 -11.52
CA ASN A 7 -13.74 -17.24 -11.18
C ASN A 7 -12.92 -16.22 -10.36
N ILE A 8 -13.57 -15.24 -9.74
CA ILE A 8 -12.88 -14.22 -8.93
C ILE A 8 -12.15 -14.80 -7.72
N ASP A 9 -12.61 -15.93 -7.20
CA ASP A 9 -11.98 -16.72 -6.15
C ASP A 9 -10.62 -17.32 -6.57
N GLN A 10 -10.37 -17.44 -7.88
CA GLN A 10 -9.11 -17.92 -8.44
C GLN A 10 -8.09 -16.79 -8.70
N ALA A 11 -8.47 -15.54 -8.43
CA ALA A 11 -7.63 -14.36 -8.66
C ALA A 11 -7.28 -13.64 -7.35
N ILE A 12 -6.16 -12.92 -7.37
CA ILE A 12 -5.78 -12.00 -6.29
C ILE A 12 -6.41 -10.64 -6.58
N ILE A 13 -7.22 -10.16 -5.64
CA ILE A 13 -7.74 -8.78 -5.70
C ILE A 13 -6.65 -7.81 -5.26
N SER A 14 -6.30 -6.91 -6.17
CA SER A 14 -5.43 -5.76 -5.94
C SER A 14 -6.25 -4.51 -5.62
N VAL A 15 -5.67 -3.60 -4.85
CA VAL A 15 -6.19 -2.26 -4.62
C VAL A 15 -5.14 -1.23 -5.00
N HIS A 16 -5.54 -0.18 -5.70
CA HIS A 16 -4.71 0.97 -6.07
C HIS A 16 -5.44 2.23 -5.65
N THR A 17 -4.94 2.92 -4.62
CA THR A 17 -5.59 4.11 -4.05
C THR A 17 -4.72 5.34 -4.28
N HIS A 18 -5.38 6.44 -4.61
CA HIS A 18 -4.75 7.76 -4.73
C HIS A 18 -5.01 8.59 -3.47
N ASP A 19 -4.12 9.53 -3.19
CA ASP A 19 -4.11 10.30 -1.94
C ASP A 19 -4.74 11.69 -2.06
N ASP A 20 -5.63 11.89 -3.05
CA ASP A 20 -6.30 13.17 -3.32
C ASP A 20 -6.99 13.80 -2.10
N LEU A 21 -7.37 12.99 -1.11
CA LEU A 21 -8.01 13.42 0.14
C LEU A 21 -7.20 13.05 1.40
N GLY A 22 -5.94 12.60 1.27
CA GLY A 22 -5.13 12.15 2.40
C GLY A 22 -5.62 10.83 3.02
N LEU A 23 -6.26 9.96 2.22
CA LEU A 23 -6.91 8.72 2.68
C LEU A 23 -6.43 7.48 1.94
N ALA A 24 -5.38 7.55 1.12
CA ALA A 24 -4.93 6.41 0.32
C ALA A 24 -4.59 5.20 1.19
N VAL A 25 -3.76 5.41 2.21
CA VAL A 25 -3.33 4.35 3.14
C VAL A 25 -4.51 3.76 3.91
N GLY A 26 -5.43 4.61 4.40
CA GLY A 26 -6.64 4.17 5.09
C GLY A 26 -7.53 3.31 4.20
N ASN A 27 -7.74 3.74 2.94
CA ASN A 27 -8.51 2.99 1.96
C ASN A 27 -7.84 1.66 1.59
N ALA A 28 -6.52 1.63 1.45
CA ALA A 28 -5.77 0.40 1.20
C ALA A 28 -5.92 -0.60 2.36
N ILE A 29 -5.77 -0.14 3.61
CA ILE A 29 -5.96 -0.98 4.82
C ILE A 29 -7.39 -1.52 4.89
N ALA A 30 -8.40 -0.69 4.58
CA ALA A 30 -9.79 -1.12 4.54
C ALA A 30 -10.03 -2.21 3.47
N ALA A 31 -9.44 -2.06 2.28
CA ALA A 31 -9.53 -3.06 1.23
C ALA A 31 -8.86 -4.39 1.63
N VAL A 32 -7.71 -4.35 2.34
CA VAL A 32 -7.06 -5.56 2.86
C VAL A 32 -7.96 -6.30 3.84
N HIS A 33 -8.62 -5.59 4.76
CA HIS A 33 -9.60 -6.18 5.67
C HIS A 33 -10.80 -6.79 4.92
N ALA A 34 -11.23 -6.14 3.84
CA ALA A 34 -12.32 -6.62 2.98
C ALA A 34 -11.94 -7.82 2.08
N GLY A 35 -10.67 -8.26 2.09
CA GLY A 35 -10.21 -9.46 1.38
C GLY A 35 -9.18 -9.22 0.28
N ALA A 36 -8.81 -7.98 -0.04
CA ALA A 36 -7.72 -7.71 -0.98
C ALA A 36 -6.39 -8.28 -0.46
N ARG A 37 -5.56 -8.81 -1.36
CA ARG A 37 -4.27 -9.45 -1.01
C ARG A 37 -3.08 -8.85 -1.75
N GLN A 38 -3.31 -7.82 -2.55
CA GLN A 38 -2.28 -6.99 -3.16
C GLN A 38 -2.65 -5.52 -2.94
N VAL A 39 -1.64 -4.70 -2.61
CA VAL A 39 -1.75 -3.25 -2.50
C VAL A 39 -0.74 -2.66 -3.47
N GLU A 40 -1.19 -1.74 -4.30
CA GLU A 40 -0.38 -0.94 -5.18
C GLU A 40 -0.21 0.46 -4.61
N GLY A 41 1.00 0.99 -4.78
CA GLY A 41 1.41 2.28 -4.27
C GLY A 41 2.83 2.56 -4.71
N ALA A 42 3.43 3.61 -4.15
CA ALA A 42 4.82 3.93 -4.38
C ALA A 42 5.52 4.33 -3.08
N MET A 43 6.84 4.21 -3.07
CA MET A 43 7.66 4.74 -1.97
C MET A 43 7.44 6.26 -1.87
N ASN A 44 7.29 6.77 -0.65
CA ASN A 44 6.98 8.18 -0.37
C ASN A 44 5.64 8.64 -0.96
N GLY A 45 4.76 7.70 -1.35
CA GLY A 45 3.49 8.01 -2.00
C GLY A 45 3.64 8.72 -3.36
N ILE A 46 4.82 8.67 -4.00
CA ILE A 46 5.06 9.39 -5.25
C ILE A 46 4.05 8.99 -6.34
N GLY A 47 3.48 10.01 -6.99
CA GLY A 47 2.49 9.85 -8.05
C GLY A 47 2.02 11.21 -8.55
N GLU A 48 1.17 11.21 -9.57
CA GLU A 48 0.53 12.44 -10.04
C GLU A 48 -0.42 13.03 -8.99
N ARG A 49 -0.71 14.33 -9.11
CA ARG A 49 -1.60 15.09 -8.22
C ARG A 49 -1.11 15.03 -6.76
N ALA A 50 -1.95 14.54 -5.85
CA ALA A 50 -1.61 14.34 -4.44
C ALA A 50 -0.80 13.06 -4.18
N GLY A 51 -0.59 12.23 -5.21
CA GLY A 51 0.19 11.01 -5.11
C GLY A 51 -0.64 9.74 -4.98
N ASN A 52 0.08 8.65 -4.73
CA ASN A 52 -0.42 7.30 -4.54
C ASN A 52 -0.36 6.92 -3.06
N CYS A 53 -0.89 5.74 -2.74
CA CYS A 53 -0.67 5.10 -1.45
C CYS A 53 0.83 5.01 -1.12
N SER A 54 1.23 5.56 0.03
CA SER A 54 2.57 5.35 0.58
C SER A 54 2.76 3.87 0.95
N LEU A 55 3.75 3.22 0.33
CA LEU A 55 4.03 1.81 0.59
C LEU A 55 4.61 1.61 1.99
N GLU A 56 5.54 2.45 2.41
CA GLU A 56 6.16 2.37 3.72
C GLU A 56 5.13 2.48 4.86
N GLU A 57 4.12 3.34 4.71
CA GLU A 57 3.04 3.46 5.68
C GLU A 57 2.19 2.18 5.76
N VAL A 58 1.75 1.62 4.63
CA VAL A 58 0.98 0.37 4.61
C VAL A 58 1.79 -0.80 5.16
N ILE A 59 3.07 -0.91 4.77
CA ILE A 59 3.97 -1.97 5.25
C ILE A 59 4.12 -1.88 6.76
N MET A 60 4.36 -0.68 7.30
CA MET A 60 4.51 -0.47 8.73
C MET A 60 3.20 -0.65 9.48
N ALA A 61 2.05 -0.25 8.92
CA ALA A 61 0.75 -0.53 9.49
C ALA A 61 0.51 -2.04 9.64
N ILE A 62 0.77 -2.83 8.59
CA ILE A 62 0.69 -4.31 8.64
C ILE A 62 1.64 -4.88 9.70
N LYS A 63 2.89 -4.40 9.75
CA LYS A 63 3.92 -4.91 10.67
C LYS A 63 3.60 -4.61 12.14
N VAL A 64 3.23 -3.36 12.44
CA VAL A 64 2.97 -2.86 13.80
C VAL A 64 1.64 -3.39 14.31
N ARG A 65 0.61 -3.43 13.45
CA ARG A 65 -0.74 -3.88 13.79
C ARG A 65 -1.03 -5.31 13.37
N LYS A 66 -0.01 -6.17 13.36
CA LYS A 66 -0.15 -7.60 13.01
C LYS A 66 -1.23 -8.32 13.85
N ASP A 67 -1.50 -7.84 15.06
CA ASP A 67 -2.51 -8.32 16.00
C ASP A 67 -3.94 -8.21 15.45
N ILE A 68 -4.22 -7.17 14.65
CA ILE A 68 -5.55 -6.96 14.05
C ILE A 68 -5.56 -7.19 12.53
N MET A 69 -4.42 -7.00 11.87
CA MET A 69 -4.33 -7.09 10.41
C MET A 69 -4.36 -8.54 9.91
N ASN A 70 -3.83 -9.49 10.71
CA ASN A 70 -3.76 -10.93 10.38
C ASN A 70 -3.23 -11.24 8.97
N VAL A 71 -2.35 -10.38 8.43
CA VAL A 71 -1.65 -10.55 7.16
C VAL A 71 -0.17 -10.22 7.37
N HIS A 72 0.67 -10.61 6.42
CA HIS A 72 2.09 -10.32 6.46
C HIS A 72 2.60 -9.93 5.08
N THR A 73 3.73 -9.24 5.06
CA THR A 73 4.51 -8.99 3.85
C THR A 73 5.88 -9.64 4.00
N ARG A 74 6.59 -9.81 2.89
CA ARG A 74 7.99 -10.29 2.88
C ARG A 74 9.00 -9.14 2.76
N ILE A 75 8.59 -7.92 3.12
CA ILE A 75 9.44 -6.73 2.99
C ILE A 75 10.52 -6.72 4.08
N ASN A 76 11.75 -6.39 3.68
CA ASN A 76 12.81 -6.06 4.62
C ASN A 76 12.60 -4.64 5.16
N HIS A 77 12.02 -4.54 6.35
CA HIS A 77 11.68 -3.26 7.00
C HIS A 77 12.91 -2.39 7.29
N ASN A 78 14.10 -2.98 7.44
CA ASN A 78 15.33 -2.22 7.70
C ASN A 78 15.78 -1.39 6.49
N GLU A 79 15.32 -1.72 5.28
CA GLU A 79 15.67 -0.99 4.06
C GLU A 79 14.73 0.18 3.75
N ILE A 80 13.57 0.29 4.43
CA ILE A 80 12.52 1.27 4.12
C ILE A 80 13.09 2.70 4.06
N TRP A 81 13.83 3.11 5.09
CA TRP A 81 14.42 4.45 5.15
C TRP A 81 15.41 4.70 4.00
N ARG A 82 16.32 3.75 3.75
CA ARG A 82 17.32 3.89 2.68
C ARG A 82 16.68 3.97 1.31
N THR A 83 15.65 3.15 1.06
CA THR A 83 14.88 3.15 -0.18
C THR A 83 14.11 4.46 -0.35
N SER A 84 13.44 4.93 0.70
CA SER A 84 12.71 6.22 0.72
C SER A 84 13.63 7.38 0.35
N GLN A 85 14.80 7.48 0.98
CA GLN A 85 15.81 8.50 0.68
C GLN A 85 16.33 8.40 -0.75
N THR A 86 16.60 7.20 -1.24
CA THR A 86 17.07 6.96 -2.62
C THR A 86 16.04 7.45 -3.64
N VAL A 87 14.77 7.12 -3.44
CA VAL A 87 13.66 7.55 -4.32
C VAL A 87 13.50 9.07 -4.27
N SER A 88 13.51 9.67 -3.09
CA SER A 88 13.44 11.12 -2.89
C SER A 88 14.54 11.85 -3.66
N GLN A 89 15.79 11.38 -3.58
CA GLN A 89 16.94 11.97 -4.27
C GLN A 89 16.84 11.83 -5.79
N ILE A 90 16.49 10.65 -6.30
CA ILE A 90 16.39 10.40 -7.75
C ILE A 90 15.23 11.19 -8.37
N CYS A 91 14.09 11.26 -7.67
CA CYS A 91 12.90 11.93 -8.16
C CYS A 91 12.89 13.44 -7.85
N ASN A 92 13.90 13.95 -7.13
CA ASN A 92 13.99 15.33 -6.66
C ASN A 92 12.71 15.79 -5.93
N MET A 93 12.19 14.92 -5.07
CA MET A 93 10.99 15.17 -4.26
C MET A 93 11.35 15.09 -2.79
N PRO A 94 11.11 16.15 -1.98
CA PRO A 94 11.27 16.06 -0.54
C PRO A 94 10.26 15.07 0.05
N ILE A 95 10.65 14.46 1.17
CA ILE A 95 9.78 13.60 2.00
C ILE A 95 9.14 14.48 3.06
#